data_AF-A0A9D9QMF9-F1
#
_entry.id   AF-A0A9D9QMF9-F1
#
_cell.length_a   1.000
_cell.length_b   1.000
_cell.length_c   1.000
_cell.angle_alpha   90.00
_cell.angle_beta   90.00
_cell.angle_gamma   90.00
#
_symmetry.space_group_name_H-M   'P 1'
#
loop_
_entity.id
_entity.type
_entity.pdbx_description
1 polymer ?
#
loop_
_entity_poly.entity_id
_entity_poly.type
_entity_poly.pdbx_seq_one_letter_code
_entity_poly.pdbx_strand_id
1 'polypeptide(L)'
;MDPRRIWFDPPHVRWGRVVATVLIASALVGLWVAQRRGLFDEPQNRVVVAAGAAASGVSPRGERNAVPEAAAMVAAAPPAKAASSVELVCGLGAVSFDPGDEKQLEALTDEANKKLLAHRKRVLPGWIEEMKSSTDEQVQAAGWLLEARDVWLGRTEWAQSPESTDALEELARVAQRSRDPLIYALAVQSCEIYRVRTTPAACRGLSVEEWAQRDPGNAFPWLFGMGGEGVDAQRRSLYAERALASETIRSSWGTSYSILAKAAPRDEAPLDRSVRFRESLSIDSYVSLVRSGVLEHCKDSELRQGARRQQCELLATFMTDKSESLMEAEFGNAIGRRLGWSADRLARLDKQRQALSEMTPKDADFAGCDGLARAEAYFADVSKYGERGALRRRQQAAR
;
A
#
# COMPACT_ATOMS: atom_id res chain seq x y z
N MET A 1 -31.07 -19.07 -45.47
CA MET A 1 -30.25 -18.27 -44.54
C MET A 1 -29.70 -19.23 -43.50
N ASP A 2 -28.37 -19.38 -43.44
CA ASP A 2 -27.68 -20.41 -42.65
C ASP A 2 -27.05 -19.76 -41.39
N PRO A 3 -27.44 -20.14 -40.17
CA PRO A 3 -27.15 -19.39 -38.94
C PRO A 3 -25.76 -19.66 -38.32
N ARG A 4 -24.75 -20.10 -39.11
CA ARG A 4 -23.44 -20.52 -38.57
C ARG A 4 -22.22 -19.74 -39.06
N ARG A 5 -22.35 -18.48 -39.48
CA ARG A 5 -21.18 -17.63 -39.78
C ARG A 5 -20.87 -16.66 -38.65
N ILE A 6 -19.87 -17.03 -37.84
CA ILE A 6 -19.22 -16.18 -36.84
C ILE A 6 -18.41 -15.10 -37.61
N TRP A 7 -18.60 -13.83 -37.24
CA TRP A 7 -18.27 -12.64 -38.02
C TRP A 7 -16.82 -12.11 -37.85
N PHE A 8 -15.84 -12.96 -37.53
CA PHE A 8 -14.48 -12.53 -37.16
C PHE A 8 -13.36 -13.26 -37.91
N ASP A 9 -13.43 -13.36 -39.24
CA ASP A 9 -12.30 -13.88 -40.02
C ASP A 9 -11.89 -12.90 -41.14
N PRO A 10 -11.11 -11.85 -40.82
CA PRO A 10 -10.52 -11.00 -41.85
C PRO A 10 -9.54 -11.83 -42.69
N PRO A 11 -9.66 -11.85 -44.03
CA PRO A 11 -8.99 -12.80 -44.95
C PRO A 11 -7.46 -12.70 -45.02
N HIS A 12 -6.84 -11.87 -44.18
CA HIS A 12 -5.41 -11.60 -44.15
C HIS A 12 -4.76 -12.00 -42.81
N VAL A 13 -5.55 -12.35 -41.80
CA VAL A 13 -5.05 -12.68 -40.47
C VAL A 13 -4.89 -14.18 -40.34
N ARG A 14 -3.64 -14.64 -40.37
CA ARG A 14 -3.32 -16.03 -40.03
C ARG A 14 -3.41 -16.18 -38.51
N TRP A 15 -4.58 -16.53 -37.98
CA TRP A 15 -4.83 -16.71 -36.54
C TRP A 15 -3.80 -17.60 -35.84
N GLY A 16 -3.25 -18.60 -36.53
CA GLY A 16 -2.14 -19.42 -36.00
C GLY A 16 -0.90 -18.61 -35.62
N ARG A 17 -0.58 -17.52 -36.35
CA ARG A 17 0.54 -16.61 -36.01
C ARG A 17 0.20 -15.73 -34.81
N VAL A 18 -1.05 -15.29 -34.69
CA VAL A 18 -1.51 -14.48 -33.54
C VAL A 18 -1.42 -15.31 -32.26
N VAL A 19 -1.96 -16.53 -32.27
CA VAL A 19 -1.89 -17.45 -31.12
C VAL A 19 -0.45 -17.78 -30.75
N ALA A 20 0.42 -18.08 -31.72
CA ALA A 20 1.84 -18.35 -31.45
C ALA A 20 2.55 -17.14 -30.82
N THR A 21 2.26 -15.92 -31.30
CA THR A 21 2.87 -14.69 -30.75
C THR A 21 2.42 -14.43 -29.31
N VAL A 22 1.13 -14.63 -29.02
CA VAL A 22 0.57 -14.47 -27.66
C VAL A 22 1.18 -15.49 -26.70
N LEU A 23 1.36 -16.74 -27.11
CA LEU A 23 1.97 -17.79 -26.29
C LEU A 23 3.45 -17.48 -25.99
N ILE A 24 4.22 -17.05 -26.99
CA ILE A 24 5.63 -16.68 -26.81
C ILE A 24 5.76 -15.46 -25.88
N ALA A 25 4.95 -14.42 -26.10
CA ALA A 25 4.95 -13.23 -25.25
C ALA A 25 4.59 -13.58 -23.79
N SER A 26 3.60 -14.45 -23.58
CA SER A 26 3.20 -14.90 -22.25
C SER A 26 4.29 -15.71 -21.55
N ALA A 27 4.99 -16.59 -22.27
CA ALA A 27 6.11 -17.36 -21.75
C ALA A 27 7.30 -16.46 -21.36
N LEU A 28 7.63 -15.45 -22.18
CA LEU A 28 8.70 -14.49 -21.90
C LEU A 28 8.39 -13.61 -20.69
N VAL A 29 7.14 -13.17 -20.54
CA VAL A 29 6.69 -12.44 -19.34
C VAL A 29 6.75 -13.34 -18.10
N GLY A 30 6.33 -14.61 -18.22
CA GLY A 30 6.46 -15.59 -17.14
C GLY A 30 7.90 -15.80 -16.69
N LEU A 31 8.84 -15.95 -17.64
CA LEU A 31 10.27 -16.08 -17.36
C LEU A 31 10.85 -14.83 -16.69
N TRP A 32 10.48 -13.65 -17.17
CA TRP A 32 10.94 -12.37 -16.62
C TRP A 32 10.44 -12.17 -15.17
N VAL A 33 9.19 -12.52 -14.89
CA VAL A 33 8.62 -12.49 -13.53
C VAL A 33 9.33 -13.50 -12.62
N ALA A 34 9.59 -14.72 -13.10
CA ALA A 34 10.30 -15.75 -12.33
C ALA A 34 11.73 -15.30 -11.98
N GLN A 35 12.46 -14.73 -12.94
CA GLN A 35 13.81 -14.20 -12.73
C GLN A 35 13.82 -13.03 -11.73
N ARG A 36 12.84 -12.11 -11.80
CA ARG A 36 12.69 -11.00 -10.84
C ARG A 36 12.38 -11.45 -9.41
N ARG A 37 11.79 -12.63 -9.24
CA ARG A 37 11.42 -13.21 -7.94
C ARG A 37 12.50 -14.13 -7.36
N GLY A 38 13.67 -14.24 -7.99
CA GLY A 38 14.76 -15.07 -7.48
C GLY A 38 14.46 -16.56 -7.51
N LEU A 39 13.50 -17.01 -8.32
CA LEU A 39 13.12 -18.44 -8.43
C LEU A 39 14.25 -19.35 -8.96
N PHE A 40 15.34 -18.77 -9.45
CA PHE A 40 16.53 -19.46 -9.94
C PHE A 40 17.79 -19.15 -9.12
N ASP A 41 17.66 -18.42 -8.00
CA ASP A 41 18.80 -18.23 -7.11
C ASP A 41 19.03 -19.53 -6.33
N GLU A 42 20.19 -20.14 -6.53
CA GLU A 42 20.65 -21.29 -5.75
C GLU A 42 20.59 -20.97 -4.25
N PRO A 43 20.09 -21.89 -3.40
CA PRO A 43 20.01 -21.65 -1.97
C PRO A 43 21.43 -21.55 -1.40
N GLN A 44 21.93 -20.32 -1.24
CA GLN A 44 23.12 -20.09 -0.45
C GLN A 44 22.80 -20.45 1.00
N ASN A 45 23.46 -21.48 1.51
CA ASN A 45 23.47 -21.91 2.90
C ASN A 45 23.58 -20.70 3.84
N ARG A 46 22.43 -20.20 4.33
CA ARG A 46 22.39 -19.34 5.50
C ARG A 46 22.68 -20.20 6.71
N VAL A 47 23.94 -20.20 7.12
CA VAL A 47 24.34 -20.63 8.45
C VAL A 47 23.66 -19.70 9.44
N VAL A 48 22.59 -20.18 10.06
CA VAL A 48 22.03 -19.56 11.26
C VAL A 48 23.05 -19.75 12.37
N VAL A 49 23.80 -18.69 12.68
CA VAL A 49 24.64 -18.65 13.87
C VAL A 49 23.71 -18.57 15.07
N ALA A 50 23.49 -19.71 15.73
CA ALA A 50 22.92 -19.75 17.07
C ALA A 50 23.88 -19.00 18.00
N ALA A 51 23.42 -17.89 18.59
CA ALA A 51 24.14 -17.20 19.65
C ALA A 51 24.21 -18.13 20.87
N GLY A 52 25.33 -18.83 21.01
CA GLY A 52 25.65 -19.64 22.18
C GLY A 52 25.90 -18.75 23.39
N ALA A 53 25.05 -18.90 24.41
CA ALA A 53 25.35 -18.44 25.76
C ALA A 53 26.37 -19.40 26.41
N ALA A 54 27.58 -18.90 26.65
CA ALA A 54 28.56 -19.42 27.60
C ALA A 54 29.01 -18.19 28.43
N ALA A 55 29.31 -18.22 29.73
CA ALA A 55 29.91 -19.24 30.58
C ALA A 55 29.60 -18.85 32.05
N SER A 56 29.19 -19.77 32.94
CA SER A 56 30.02 -20.56 33.88
C SER A 56 30.06 -19.99 35.31
N GLY A 57 29.75 -20.87 36.27
CA GLY A 57 29.89 -20.64 37.70
C GLY A 57 29.73 -21.93 38.53
N VAL A 58 30.70 -22.83 38.38
CA VAL A 58 31.31 -23.74 39.38
C VAL A 58 30.41 -24.51 40.39
N SER A 59 30.51 -25.84 40.32
CA SER A 59 30.02 -26.86 41.27
C SER A 59 31.03 -27.08 42.43
N PRO A 60 30.71 -27.79 43.55
CA PRO A 60 30.99 -29.23 43.51
C PRO A 60 30.16 -30.17 44.44
N ARG A 61 30.14 -31.45 44.00
CA ARG A 61 30.39 -32.70 44.76
C ARG A 61 29.24 -33.50 45.42
N GLY A 62 29.28 -34.80 45.11
CA GLY A 62 28.62 -35.93 45.79
C GLY A 62 27.65 -36.64 44.84
N GLU A 63 27.65 -37.94 44.60
CA GLU A 63 28.43 -39.07 45.09
C GLU A 63 28.16 -40.26 44.16
N ARG A 64 28.99 -41.29 44.26
CA ARG A 64 29.06 -42.46 43.38
C ARG A 64 27.80 -43.34 43.48
N ASN A 65 27.39 -43.95 42.36
CA ASN A 65 27.09 -45.39 42.30
C ASN A 65 27.07 -45.86 40.83
N ALA A 66 27.83 -46.92 40.58
CA ALA A 66 27.97 -47.59 39.29
C ALA A 66 27.37 -48.99 39.40
N VAL A 67 26.45 -49.35 38.51
CA VAL A 67 26.12 -50.73 38.10
C VAL A 67 25.43 -50.68 36.70
N PRO A 68 25.34 -51.76 35.93
CA PRO A 68 26.04 -51.89 34.67
C PRO A 68 25.15 -51.78 33.42
N GLU A 69 25.87 -51.51 32.35
CA GLU A 69 25.56 -51.57 30.93
C GLU A 69 24.55 -52.66 30.51
N ALA A 70 23.37 -52.22 30.07
CA ALA A 70 22.54 -52.93 29.10
C ALA A 70 22.31 -51.96 27.93
N ALA A 71 23.12 -52.09 26.89
CA ALA A 71 23.04 -51.31 25.67
C ALA A 71 21.75 -51.65 24.89
N ALA A 72 20.68 -50.90 25.17
CA ALA A 72 19.57 -50.75 24.24
C ALA A 72 19.88 -49.53 23.37
N MET A 73 20.31 -49.77 22.12
CA MET A 73 20.29 -48.75 21.06
C MET A 73 18.83 -48.39 20.77
N VAL A 74 18.27 -47.50 21.58
CA VAL A 74 17.11 -46.72 21.17
C VAL A 74 17.66 -45.69 20.20
N ALA A 75 17.37 -45.87 18.90
CA ALA A 75 17.58 -44.83 17.91
C ALA A 75 16.85 -43.58 18.41
N ALA A 76 17.61 -42.62 18.95
CA ALA A 76 17.07 -41.32 19.30
C ALA A 76 16.55 -40.73 18.00
N ALA A 77 15.23 -40.62 17.90
CA ALA A 77 14.60 -39.84 16.86
C ALA A 77 15.29 -38.46 16.85
N PRO A 78 15.61 -37.89 15.68
CA PRO A 78 16.14 -36.54 15.62
C PRO A 78 15.20 -35.64 16.44
N PRO A 79 15.74 -34.70 17.26
CA PRO A 79 14.90 -33.84 18.07
C PRO A 79 13.85 -33.21 17.16
N ALA A 80 12.58 -33.47 17.45
CA ALA A 80 11.49 -32.85 16.72
C ALA A 80 11.77 -31.36 16.69
N LYS A 81 11.84 -30.76 15.48
CA LYS A 81 11.97 -29.31 15.34
C LYS A 81 10.92 -28.69 16.25
N ALA A 82 11.36 -27.90 17.24
CA ALA A 82 10.45 -27.27 18.16
C ALA A 82 9.46 -26.43 17.35
N ALA A 83 8.16 -26.71 17.47
CA ALA A 83 7.13 -25.93 16.80
C ALA A 83 7.26 -24.48 17.26
N SER A 84 7.37 -23.55 16.31
CA SER A 84 7.36 -22.13 16.63
C SER A 84 5.92 -21.72 16.91
N SER A 85 5.70 -21.02 18.03
CA SER A 85 4.41 -20.42 18.36
C SER A 85 4.48 -18.93 18.11
N VAL A 86 3.55 -18.41 17.30
CA VAL A 86 3.47 -16.97 16.99
C VAL A 86 2.01 -16.53 16.95
N GLU A 87 1.73 -15.34 17.44
CA GLU A 87 0.46 -14.67 17.14
C GLU A 87 0.58 -13.99 15.77
N LEU A 88 -0.20 -14.43 14.79
CA LEU A 88 -0.17 -13.85 13.44
C LEU A 88 -0.91 -12.51 13.41
N VAL A 89 -2.04 -12.39 14.09
CA VAL A 89 -2.86 -11.17 14.16
C VAL A 89 -3.13 -10.85 15.61
N CYS A 90 -2.86 -9.60 16.02
CA CYS A 90 -3.08 -9.16 17.40
C CYS A 90 -4.53 -9.40 17.84
N GLY A 91 -4.70 -10.17 18.91
CA GLY A 91 -6.00 -10.52 19.48
C GLY A 91 -6.61 -11.84 18.98
N LEU A 92 -5.94 -12.58 18.08
CA LEU A 92 -6.38 -13.93 17.67
C LEU A 92 -5.67 -15.06 18.44
N GLY A 93 -4.66 -14.74 19.24
CA GLY A 93 -3.89 -15.71 20.01
C GLY A 93 -2.82 -16.43 19.17
N ALA A 94 -1.93 -17.12 19.86
CA ALA A 94 -0.78 -17.78 19.23
C ALA A 94 -1.18 -19.09 18.53
N VAL A 95 -0.55 -19.33 17.38
CA VAL A 95 -0.65 -20.58 16.60
C VAL A 95 0.72 -21.23 16.50
N SER A 96 0.75 -22.56 16.50
CA SER A 96 1.99 -23.34 16.37
C SER A 96 2.16 -23.86 14.94
N PHE A 97 3.37 -23.77 14.38
CA PHE A 97 3.71 -24.24 13.04
C PHE A 97 5.15 -24.71 12.93
N ASP A 98 5.46 -25.53 11.91
CA ASP A 98 6.83 -25.88 11.52
C ASP A 98 7.45 -24.73 10.71
N PRO A 99 8.55 -24.10 11.16
CA PRO A 99 9.20 -23.02 10.42
C PRO A 99 9.66 -23.38 9.01
N GLY A 100 9.82 -24.67 8.70
CA GLY A 100 10.17 -25.15 7.35
C GLY A 100 8.97 -25.38 6.44
N ASP A 101 7.73 -25.26 6.93
CA ASP A 101 6.52 -25.51 6.16
C ASP A 101 5.80 -24.20 5.79
N GLU A 102 6.24 -23.61 4.67
CA GLU A 102 5.66 -22.38 4.14
C GLU A 102 4.16 -22.51 3.83
N LYS A 103 3.70 -23.70 3.41
CA LYS A 103 2.29 -23.95 3.10
C LYS A 103 1.43 -23.96 4.36
N GLN A 104 1.96 -24.51 5.46
CA GLN A 104 1.29 -24.44 6.75
C GLN A 104 1.15 -22.99 7.21
N LEU A 105 2.22 -22.19 7.10
CA LEU A 105 2.18 -20.77 7.48
C LEU A 105 1.18 -19.99 6.62
N GLU A 106 1.13 -20.23 5.31
CA GLU A 106 0.16 -19.64 4.39
C GLU A 106 -1.28 -19.99 4.81
N ALA A 107 -1.57 -21.26 5.08
CA ALA A 107 -2.90 -21.71 5.51
C ALA A 107 -3.32 -21.10 6.85
N LEU A 108 -2.41 -20.98 7.82
CA LEU A 108 -2.66 -20.33 9.10
C LEU A 108 -2.93 -18.83 8.93
N THR A 109 -2.19 -18.18 8.03
CA THR A 109 -2.36 -16.76 7.69
C THR A 109 -3.73 -16.51 7.05
N ASP A 110 -4.15 -17.37 6.12
CA ASP A 110 -5.48 -17.32 5.51
C ASP A 110 -6.59 -17.48 6.54
N GLU A 111 -6.44 -18.42 7.48
CA GLU A 111 -7.42 -18.64 8.54
C GLU A 111 -7.49 -17.44 9.50
N ALA A 112 -6.35 -16.85 9.88
CA ALA A 112 -6.30 -15.63 10.68
C ALA A 112 -6.98 -14.46 9.95
N ASN A 113 -6.74 -14.31 8.65
CA ASN A 113 -7.39 -13.29 7.81
C ASN A 113 -8.90 -13.48 7.73
N LYS A 114 -9.40 -14.73 7.59
CA LYS A 114 -10.83 -15.02 7.62
C LYS A 114 -11.47 -14.63 8.95
N LYS A 115 -10.83 -14.95 10.07
CA LYS A 115 -11.30 -14.58 11.41
C LYS A 115 -11.34 -13.06 11.60
N LEU A 116 -10.29 -12.36 11.18
CA LEU A 116 -10.24 -10.89 11.23
C LEU A 116 -11.33 -10.26 10.37
N LEU A 117 -11.57 -10.77 9.15
CA LEU A 117 -12.65 -10.32 8.27
C LEU A 117 -14.04 -10.57 8.88
N ALA A 118 -14.26 -11.74 9.48
CA ALA A 118 -15.51 -12.06 10.16
C ALA A 118 -15.75 -11.14 11.37
N HIS A 119 -14.69 -10.75 12.09
CA HIS A 119 -14.77 -9.79 13.17
C HIS A 119 -15.04 -8.36 12.67
N ARG A 120 -14.32 -7.90 11.64
CA ARG A 120 -14.57 -6.64 10.94
C ARG A 120 -16.05 -6.47 10.58
N LYS A 121 -16.66 -7.48 9.96
CA LYS A 121 -18.09 -7.45 9.58
C LYS A 121 -19.05 -7.21 10.76
N ARG A 122 -18.65 -7.58 11.99
CA ARG A 122 -19.45 -7.35 13.19
C ARG A 122 -19.26 -5.93 13.76
N VAL A 123 -18.03 -5.44 13.80
CA VAL A 123 -17.70 -4.21 14.54
C VAL A 123 -17.76 -2.96 13.67
N LEU A 124 -17.38 -3.06 12.40
CA LEU A 124 -17.21 -1.90 11.52
C LEU A 124 -18.50 -1.06 11.33
N PRO A 125 -19.71 -1.65 11.16
CA PRO A 125 -20.92 -0.84 11.00
C PRO A 125 -21.18 0.08 12.19
N GLY A 126 -20.98 -0.41 13.42
CA GLY A 126 -21.13 0.42 14.62
C GLY A 126 -20.14 1.57 14.67
N TRP A 127 -18.87 1.30 14.36
CA TRP A 127 -17.84 2.33 14.30
C TRP A 127 -18.10 3.38 13.24
N ILE A 128 -18.59 2.98 12.06
CA ILE A 128 -18.93 3.90 10.99
C ILE A 128 -20.00 4.90 11.49
N GLU A 129 -21.06 4.43 12.15
CA GLU A 129 -22.10 5.30 12.70
C GLU A 129 -21.57 6.23 13.80
N GLU A 130 -20.75 5.71 14.72
CA GLU A 130 -20.10 6.51 15.76
C GLU A 130 -19.21 7.59 15.15
N MET A 131 -18.37 7.23 14.17
CA MET A 131 -17.48 8.16 13.48
C MET A 131 -18.26 9.26 12.75
N LYS A 132 -19.32 8.92 12.01
CA LYS A 132 -20.18 9.92 11.33
C LYS A 132 -20.81 10.92 12.30
N SER A 133 -21.10 10.49 13.52
CA SER A 133 -21.66 11.34 14.58
C SER A 133 -20.60 12.16 15.35
N SER A 134 -19.31 11.96 15.07
CA SER A 134 -18.21 12.64 15.74
C SER A 134 -18.24 14.16 15.51
N THR A 135 -17.77 14.90 16.52
CA THR A 135 -17.53 16.35 16.42
C THR A 135 -16.16 16.70 15.84
N ASP A 136 -15.23 15.74 15.75
CA ASP A 136 -13.98 15.90 15.00
C ASP A 136 -14.29 15.70 13.51
N GLU A 137 -14.14 16.76 12.71
CA GLU A 137 -14.46 16.76 11.27
C GLU A 137 -13.67 15.70 10.49
N GLN A 138 -12.42 15.40 10.87
CA GLN A 138 -11.63 14.37 10.19
C GLN A 138 -12.18 12.98 10.48
N VAL A 139 -12.55 12.72 11.74
CA VAL A 139 -13.18 11.45 12.14
C VAL A 139 -14.53 11.28 11.45
N GLN A 140 -15.34 12.34 11.40
CA GLN A 140 -16.61 12.34 10.67
C GLN A 140 -16.41 12.06 9.18
N ALA A 141 -15.47 12.73 8.52
CA ALA A 141 -15.15 12.49 7.12
C ALA A 141 -14.67 11.04 6.88
N ALA A 142 -13.86 10.48 7.78
CA ALA A 142 -13.42 9.09 7.68
C ALA A 142 -14.59 8.10 7.84
N GLY A 143 -15.59 8.39 8.67
CA GLY A 143 -16.81 7.57 8.78
C GLY A 143 -17.56 7.48 7.45
N TRP A 144 -17.81 8.61 6.80
CA TRP A 144 -18.44 8.66 5.47
C TRP A 144 -17.59 7.99 4.39
N LEU A 145 -16.27 8.16 4.45
CA LEU A 145 -15.33 7.52 3.53
C LEU A 145 -15.35 5.98 3.66
N LEU A 146 -15.32 5.47 4.89
CA LEU A 146 -15.37 4.03 5.17
C LEU A 146 -16.65 3.40 4.63
N GLU A 147 -17.80 4.05 4.84
CA GLU A 147 -19.08 3.61 4.28
C GLU A 147 -19.07 3.62 2.74
N ALA A 148 -18.67 4.74 2.13
CA ALA A 148 -18.62 4.85 0.67
C ALA A 148 -17.76 3.75 0.03
N ARG A 149 -16.63 3.42 0.66
CA ARG A 149 -15.75 2.34 0.23
C ARG A 149 -16.37 0.96 0.47
N ASP A 150 -16.97 0.70 1.63
CA ASP A 150 -17.58 -0.60 1.94
C ASP A 150 -18.70 -0.93 0.93
N VAL A 151 -19.53 0.06 0.60
CA VAL A 151 -20.54 -0.13 -0.43
C VAL A 151 -19.91 -0.29 -1.82
N TRP A 152 -18.84 0.43 -2.15
CA TRP A 152 -18.11 0.25 -3.41
C TRP A 152 -17.51 -1.17 -3.56
N LEU A 153 -16.91 -1.72 -2.50
CA LEU A 153 -16.35 -3.07 -2.47
C LEU A 153 -17.43 -4.16 -2.58
N GLY A 154 -18.62 -3.92 -2.00
CA GLY A 154 -19.76 -4.86 -2.07
C GLY A 154 -20.45 -4.95 -3.44
N ARG A 155 -20.07 -4.13 -4.43
CA ARG A 155 -20.74 -4.08 -5.74
C ARG A 155 -20.54 -5.31 -6.62
N THR A 156 -19.79 -6.32 -6.17
CA THR A 156 -19.62 -7.58 -6.91
C THR A 156 -20.92 -8.35 -7.13
N GLU A 157 -22.02 -8.01 -6.44
CA GLU A 157 -23.29 -8.72 -6.60
C GLU A 157 -24.39 -7.97 -7.38
N TRP A 158 -24.45 -6.63 -7.41
CA TRP A 158 -25.60 -5.91 -8.00
C TRP A 158 -25.21 -4.59 -8.69
N ALA A 159 -25.05 -4.60 -10.01
CA ALA A 159 -24.81 -3.41 -10.84
C ALA A 159 -26.01 -2.44 -10.96
N GLN A 160 -26.96 -2.46 -10.00
CA GLN A 160 -28.20 -1.70 -10.06
C GLN A 160 -28.72 -1.11 -8.74
N SER A 161 -28.07 -1.23 -7.58
CA SER A 161 -28.59 -0.50 -6.40
C SER A 161 -28.21 1.00 -6.47
N PRO A 162 -29.19 1.92 -6.42
CA PRO A 162 -28.96 3.36 -6.27
C PRO A 162 -28.48 3.78 -4.87
N GLU A 163 -28.31 2.86 -3.92
CA GLU A 163 -28.19 3.16 -2.47
C GLU A 163 -26.81 3.64 -1.98
N SER A 164 -25.85 4.05 -2.84
CA SER A 164 -24.51 4.41 -2.33
C SER A 164 -23.91 5.73 -2.83
N THR A 165 -24.75 6.68 -3.24
CA THR A 165 -24.28 8.05 -3.44
C THR A 165 -24.28 8.87 -2.16
N ASP A 166 -25.06 8.49 -1.15
CA ASP A 166 -25.31 9.34 0.03
C ASP A 166 -24.04 9.53 0.88
N ALA A 167 -23.26 8.46 1.11
CA ALA A 167 -22.00 8.57 1.82
C ALA A 167 -20.97 9.47 1.10
N LEU A 168 -20.89 9.39 -0.23
CA LEU A 168 -20.02 10.27 -1.03
C LEU A 168 -20.55 11.71 -1.07
N GLU A 169 -21.87 11.87 -1.15
CA GLU A 169 -22.54 13.16 -1.11
C GLU A 169 -22.28 13.86 0.23
N GLU A 170 -22.42 13.15 1.36
CA GLU A 170 -22.14 13.68 2.69
C GLU A 170 -20.64 13.96 2.90
N LEU A 171 -19.74 13.06 2.47
CA LEU A 171 -18.31 13.33 2.50
C LEU A 171 -17.96 14.61 1.71
N ALA A 172 -18.53 14.78 0.52
CA ALA A 172 -18.33 15.99 -0.28
C ALA A 172 -18.93 17.24 0.40
N ARG A 173 -20.08 17.14 1.06
CA ARG A 173 -20.68 18.25 1.83
C ARG A 173 -19.85 18.66 3.03
N VAL A 174 -19.29 17.68 3.77
CA VAL A 174 -18.34 17.93 4.86
C VAL A 174 -17.12 18.66 4.32
N ALA A 175 -16.53 18.18 3.22
CA ALA A 175 -15.38 18.81 2.58
C ALA A 175 -15.63 20.24 2.09
N GLN A 176 -16.79 20.52 1.50
CA GLN A 176 -17.14 21.86 1.02
C GLN A 176 -17.16 22.91 2.14
N ARG A 177 -17.55 22.51 3.36
CA ARG A 177 -17.61 23.40 4.53
C ARG A 177 -16.31 23.43 5.33
N SER A 178 -15.51 22.36 5.25
CA SER A 178 -14.27 22.28 6.01
C SER A 178 -13.17 23.15 5.41
N ARG A 179 -12.32 23.67 6.31
CA ARG A 179 -11.06 24.35 5.97
C ARG A 179 -9.88 23.40 5.98
N ASP A 180 -10.07 22.15 6.41
CA ASP A 180 -9.01 21.16 6.46
C ASP A 180 -8.70 20.66 5.04
N PRO A 181 -7.47 20.90 4.52
CA PRO A 181 -7.08 20.44 3.20
C PRO A 181 -7.09 18.92 3.07
N LEU A 182 -6.89 18.17 4.16
CA LEU A 182 -6.91 16.71 4.13
C LEU A 182 -8.31 16.17 3.92
N ILE A 183 -9.33 16.75 4.57
CA ILE A 183 -10.73 16.37 4.36
C ILE A 183 -11.12 16.63 2.91
N TYR A 184 -10.72 17.78 2.35
CA TYR A 184 -10.99 18.11 0.96
C TYR A 184 -10.27 17.16 -0.01
N ALA A 185 -9.00 16.82 0.27
CA ALA A 185 -8.23 15.84 -0.48
C ALA A 185 -8.90 14.47 -0.53
N LEU A 186 -9.35 13.96 0.63
CA LEU A 186 -10.02 12.66 0.72
C LEU A 186 -11.32 12.69 -0.08
N ALA A 187 -12.14 13.74 0.07
CA ALA A 187 -13.40 13.86 -0.67
C ALA A 187 -13.20 13.93 -2.19
N VAL A 188 -12.27 14.76 -2.69
CA VAL A 188 -11.96 14.84 -4.13
C VAL A 188 -11.55 13.48 -4.68
N GLN A 189 -10.62 12.80 -3.98
CA GLN A 189 -10.09 11.51 -4.43
C GLN A 189 -11.18 10.43 -4.41
N SER A 190 -11.97 10.35 -3.34
CA SER A 190 -13.06 9.39 -3.22
C SER A 190 -14.19 9.64 -4.21
N CYS A 191 -14.56 10.90 -4.43
CA CYS A 191 -15.54 11.28 -5.45
C CYS A 191 -15.07 10.91 -6.86
N GLU A 192 -13.76 10.78 -7.12
CA GLU A 192 -13.21 10.34 -8.40
C GLU A 192 -13.07 8.81 -8.51
N ILE A 193 -12.63 8.14 -7.44
CA ILE A 193 -12.35 6.69 -7.45
C ILE A 193 -13.64 5.88 -7.32
N TYR A 194 -14.54 6.29 -6.43
CA TYR A 194 -15.74 5.52 -6.10
C TYR A 194 -16.95 5.90 -6.96
N ARG A 195 -16.72 6.65 -8.07
CA ARG A 195 -17.77 7.07 -9.01
C ARG A 195 -18.63 5.87 -9.40
N VAL A 196 -19.92 5.99 -9.06
CA VAL A 196 -20.99 5.18 -9.65
C VAL A 196 -21.39 5.79 -11.00
N ARG A 197 -22.30 5.11 -11.71
CA ARG A 197 -22.88 5.60 -12.99
C ARG A 197 -23.32 7.07 -12.95
N THR A 198 -23.79 7.56 -11.80
CA THR A 198 -24.17 8.96 -11.57
C THR A 198 -23.32 9.60 -10.49
N THR A 199 -22.50 10.59 -10.87
CA THR A 199 -21.71 11.34 -9.88
C THR A 199 -22.64 12.13 -8.94
N PRO A 200 -22.48 12.02 -7.60
CA PRO A 200 -23.25 12.81 -6.63
C PRO A 200 -23.17 14.32 -6.92
N ALA A 201 -24.19 15.07 -6.51
CA ALA A 201 -24.27 16.50 -6.81
C ALA A 201 -23.18 17.28 -6.07
N ALA A 202 -22.94 16.99 -4.80
CA ALA A 202 -21.89 17.63 -4.02
C ALA A 202 -20.49 17.32 -4.58
N CYS A 203 -20.25 16.10 -5.09
CA CYS A 203 -18.98 15.75 -5.75
C CYS A 203 -18.68 16.64 -6.96
N ARG A 204 -19.69 17.12 -7.70
CA ARG A 204 -19.48 18.05 -8.84
C ARG A 204 -19.01 19.44 -8.42
N GLY A 205 -19.23 19.81 -7.16
CA GLY A 205 -18.74 21.07 -6.59
C GLY A 205 -17.29 21.01 -6.10
N LEU A 206 -16.66 19.84 -6.15
CA LEU A 206 -15.26 19.68 -5.77
C LEU A 206 -14.35 19.89 -6.99
N SER A 207 -13.21 20.55 -6.81
CA SER A 207 -12.25 20.78 -7.89
C SER A 207 -10.81 20.75 -7.41
N VAL A 208 -9.89 20.49 -8.34
CA VAL A 208 -8.45 20.47 -8.09
C VAL A 208 -7.95 21.87 -7.71
N GLU A 209 -8.47 22.90 -8.36
CA GLU A 209 -8.11 24.29 -8.10
C GLU A 209 -8.48 24.71 -6.68
N GLU A 210 -9.65 24.31 -6.21
CA GLU A 210 -10.18 24.61 -4.88
C GLU A 210 -9.48 23.78 -3.80
N TRP A 211 -9.01 22.57 -4.13
CA TRP A 211 -8.08 21.81 -3.28
C TRP A 211 -6.75 22.56 -3.13
N ALA A 212 -6.12 22.96 -4.23
CA ALA A 212 -4.85 23.67 -4.19
C ALA A 212 -4.91 25.03 -3.47
N GLN A 213 -6.07 25.69 -3.46
CA GLN A 213 -6.29 26.90 -2.67
C GLN A 213 -6.32 26.61 -1.15
N ARG A 214 -6.86 25.45 -0.72
CA ARG A 214 -6.84 25.05 0.69
C ARG A 214 -5.47 24.57 1.17
N ASP A 215 -4.64 24.03 0.28
CA ASP A 215 -3.29 23.53 0.58
C ASP A 215 -2.21 24.27 -0.24
N PRO A 216 -2.02 25.59 0.01
CA PRO A 216 -1.06 26.37 -0.75
C PRO A 216 0.36 25.82 -0.54
N GLY A 217 1.09 25.63 -1.63
CA GLY A 217 2.46 25.10 -1.60
C GLY A 217 2.56 23.57 -1.71
N ASN A 218 1.43 22.85 -1.72
CA ASN A 218 1.39 21.44 -2.07
C ASN A 218 1.11 21.24 -3.57
N ALA A 219 2.01 20.53 -4.26
CA ALA A 219 1.86 20.18 -5.68
C ALA A 219 0.91 19.01 -5.93
N PHE A 220 0.61 18.20 -4.91
CA PHE A 220 -0.17 16.97 -5.09
C PHE A 220 -1.54 17.18 -5.75
N PRO A 221 -2.35 18.21 -5.41
CA PRO A 221 -3.62 18.48 -6.09
C PRO A 221 -3.46 18.61 -7.61
N TRP A 222 -2.44 19.35 -8.04
CA TRP A 222 -2.16 19.57 -9.46
C TRP A 222 -1.72 18.28 -10.16
N LEU A 223 -0.82 17.52 -9.53
CA LEU A 223 -0.36 16.22 -10.06
C LEU A 223 -1.52 15.22 -10.15
N PHE A 224 -2.40 15.18 -9.15
CA PHE A 224 -3.62 14.38 -9.18
C PHE A 224 -4.54 14.81 -10.34
N GLY A 225 -4.76 16.12 -10.49
CA GLY A 225 -5.58 16.71 -11.53
C GLY A 225 -5.11 16.39 -12.96
N MET A 226 -3.82 16.19 -13.18
CA MET A 226 -3.30 15.80 -14.51
C MET A 226 -3.87 14.48 -15.02
N GLY A 227 -4.27 13.57 -14.12
CA GLY A 227 -4.89 12.29 -14.48
C GLY A 227 -6.42 12.30 -14.50
N GLY A 228 -7.05 13.46 -14.29
CA GLY A 228 -8.50 13.59 -14.30
C GLY A 228 -9.13 13.24 -15.65
N GLU A 229 -10.35 12.72 -15.60
CA GLU A 229 -11.13 12.44 -16.81
C GLU A 229 -11.44 13.76 -17.56
N GLY A 230 -11.34 13.73 -18.90
CA GLY A 230 -11.63 14.90 -19.74
C GLY A 230 -10.58 16.02 -19.68
N VAL A 231 -9.50 15.86 -18.91
CA VAL A 231 -8.39 16.83 -18.90
C VAL A 231 -7.59 16.68 -20.19
N ASP A 232 -7.53 17.73 -21.00
CA ASP A 232 -6.78 17.75 -22.27
C ASP A 232 -5.28 18.07 -22.08
N ALA A 233 -4.53 18.12 -23.18
CA ALA A 233 -3.09 18.40 -23.15
C ALA A 233 -2.73 19.81 -22.65
N GLN A 234 -3.57 20.81 -22.95
CA GLN A 234 -3.33 22.19 -22.51
C GLN A 234 -3.53 22.31 -21.00
N ARG A 235 -4.64 21.78 -20.49
CA ARG A 235 -4.93 21.79 -19.05
C ARG A 235 -3.92 20.95 -18.26
N ARG A 236 -3.47 19.80 -18.78
CA ARG A 236 -2.36 19.04 -18.17
C ARG A 236 -1.06 19.84 -18.11
N SER A 237 -0.75 20.60 -19.16
CA SER A 237 0.43 21.48 -19.17
C SER A 237 0.34 22.55 -18.09
N LEU A 238 -0.82 23.18 -17.95
CA LEU A 238 -1.07 24.18 -16.91
C LEU A 238 -0.94 23.58 -15.50
N TYR A 239 -1.52 22.40 -15.25
CA TYR A 239 -1.36 21.72 -13.97
C TYR A 239 0.10 21.36 -13.67
N ALA A 240 0.87 20.93 -14.67
CA ALA A 240 2.30 20.71 -14.51
C ALA A 240 3.05 22.00 -14.12
N GLU A 241 2.72 23.16 -14.73
CA GLU A 241 3.30 24.45 -14.34
C GLU A 241 2.93 24.83 -12.90
N ARG A 242 1.66 24.62 -12.49
CA ARG A 242 1.20 24.90 -11.12
C ARG A 242 1.85 23.98 -10.09
N ALA A 243 2.04 22.70 -10.42
CA ALA A 243 2.79 21.77 -9.58
C ALA A 243 4.23 22.25 -9.37
N LEU A 244 4.93 22.65 -10.45
CA LEU A 244 6.30 23.15 -10.37
C LEU A 244 6.45 24.48 -9.61
N ALA A 245 5.39 25.27 -9.50
CA ALA A 245 5.35 26.48 -8.69
C ALA A 245 5.11 26.22 -7.20
N SER A 246 4.89 24.97 -6.80
CA SER A 246 4.65 24.58 -5.40
C SER A 246 5.96 24.21 -4.69
N GLU A 247 5.94 24.11 -3.36
CA GLU A 247 7.14 23.90 -2.55
C GLU A 247 7.42 22.42 -2.26
N THR A 248 6.35 21.63 -2.09
CA THR A 248 6.40 20.23 -1.65
C THR A 248 5.39 19.38 -2.41
N ILE A 249 5.55 18.05 -2.37
CA ILE A 249 4.50 17.10 -2.78
C ILE A 249 4.14 16.23 -1.58
N ARG A 250 2.97 16.51 -1.00
CA ARG A 250 2.39 15.76 0.13
C ARG A 250 1.11 15.09 -0.31
N SER A 251 1.13 13.77 -0.40
CA SER A 251 -0.08 12.97 -0.66
C SER A 251 -0.83 12.65 0.64
N SER A 252 -2.03 12.08 0.51
CA SER A 252 -2.81 11.55 1.63
C SER A 252 -2.26 10.22 2.17
N TRP A 253 -1.17 9.68 1.61
CA TRP A 253 -0.60 8.39 2.03
C TRP A 253 -0.25 8.36 3.51
N GLY A 254 -0.73 7.34 4.22
CA GLY A 254 -0.47 7.12 5.64
C GLY A 254 -1.21 8.05 6.60
N THR A 255 -2.04 8.96 6.10
CA THR A 255 -2.80 9.89 6.94
C THR A 255 -4.01 9.24 7.59
N SER A 256 -4.60 8.23 6.95
CA SER A 256 -5.81 7.55 7.42
C SER A 256 -5.62 6.91 8.79
N TYR A 257 -4.42 6.40 9.09
CA TYR A 257 -4.14 5.79 10.39
C TYR A 257 -4.39 6.76 11.54
N SER A 258 -3.86 7.99 11.45
CA SER A 258 -3.99 8.98 12.53
C SER A 258 -5.42 9.48 12.67
N ILE A 259 -6.20 9.53 11.59
CA ILE A 259 -7.62 9.87 11.67
C ILE A 259 -8.39 8.77 12.40
N LEU A 260 -8.21 7.51 11.99
CA LEU A 260 -8.90 6.39 12.62
C LEU A 260 -8.47 6.20 14.08
N ALA A 261 -7.19 6.44 14.41
CA ALA A 261 -6.69 6.38 15.79
C ALA A 261 -7.36 7.38 16.74
N LYS A 262 -7.81 8.54 16.25
CA LYS A 262 -8.57 9.49 17.08
C LYS A 262 -9.95 8.97 17.48
N ALA A 263 -10.53 8.08 16.68
CA ALA A 263 -11.84 7.48 16.94
C ALA A 263 -11.76 6.29 17.91
N ALA A 264 -10.55 5.79 18.21
CA ALA A 264 -10.38 4.60 19.02
C ALA A 264 -10.80 4.82 20.48
N PRO A 265 -11.56 3.90 21.10
CA PRO A 265 -11.82 3.93 22.53
C PRO A 265 -10.53 3.72 23.33
N ARG A 266 -10.48 4.23 24.56
CA ARG A 266 -9.27 4.15 25.41
C ARG A 266 -8.88 2.71 25.78
N ASP A 267 -9.87 1.82 25.82
CA ASP A 267 -9.78 0.41 26.17
C ASP A 267 -10.07 -0.50 24.96
N GLU A 268 -9.72 -0.03 23.74
CA GLU A 268 -9.87 -0.77 22.49
C GLU A 268 -9.30 -2.20 22.61
N ALA A 269 -10.13 -3.19 22.25
CA ALA A 269 -9.71 -4.58 22.28
C ALA A 269 -8.59 -4.83 21.25
N PRO A 270 -7.65 -5.77 21.51
CA PRO A 270 -6.53 -6.03 20.59
C PRO A 270 -6.95 -6.37 19.15
N LEU A 271 -8.06 -7.12 19.00
CA LEU A 271 -8.56 -7.50 17.69
C LEU A 271 -9.26 -6.33 16.97
N ASP A 272 -9.92 -5.45 17.72
CA ASP A 272 -10.49 -4.19 17.21
C ASP A 272 -9.37 -3.31 16.65
N ARG A 273 -8.28 -3.14 17.42
CA ARG A 273 -7.09 -2.39 16.98
C ARG A 273 -6.51 -2.92 15.67
N SER A 274 -6.48 -4.26 15.49
CA SER A 274 -6.08 -4.89 14.22
C SER A 274 -7.03 -4.55 13.06
N VAL A 275 -8.34 -4.58 13.30
CA VAL A 275 -9.33 -4.17 12.29
C VAL A 275 -9.11 -2.71 11.92
N ARG A 276 -9.05 -1.80 12.89
CA ARG A 276 -8.86 -0.36 12.67
C ARG A 276 -7.61 -0.07 11.85
N PHE A 277 -6.48 -0.70 12.20
CA PHE A 277 -5.24 -0.54 11.45
C PHE A 277 -5.40 -1.03 10.00
N ARG A 278 -6.00 -2.22 9.79
CA ARG A 278 -6.27 -2.74 8.44
C ARG A 278 -7.20 -1.84 7.63
N GLU A 279 -8.23 -1.27 8.26
CA GLU A 279 -9.13 -0.34 7.59
C GLU A 279 -8.39 0.94 7.17
N SER A 280 -7.43 1.42 7.96
CA SER A 280 -6.61 2.59 7.61
C SER A 280 -5.74 2.34 6.38
N LEU A 281 -5.03 1.21 6.33
CA LEU A 281 -4.24 0.81 5.16
C LEU A 281 -5.14 0.60 3.94
N SER A 282 -6.32 0.02 4.15
CA SER A 282 -7.28 -0.17 3.08
C SER A 282 -7.87 1.14 2.56
N ILE A 283 -7.93 2.23 3.33
CA ILE A 283 -8.30 3.55 2.78
C ILE A 283 -7.15 4.04 1.90
N ASP A 284 -5.95 4.09 2.47
CA ASP A 284 -4.77 4.68 1.82
C ASP A 284 -4.40 3.95 0.51
N SER A 285 -4.68 2.66 0.40
CA SER A 285 -4.44 1.89 -0.84
C SER A 285 -5.28 2.36 -2.05
N TYR A 286 -6.42 3.02 -1.81
CA TYR A 286 -7.25 3.57 -2.87
C TYR A 286 -7.04 5.07 -3.05
N VAL A 287 -7.05 5.84 -1.95
CA VAL A 287 -7.19 7.31 -2.00
C VAL A 287 -5.86 8.07 -1.89
N SER A 288 -4.72 7.45 -2.17
CA SER A 288 -3.39 8.08 -1.99
C SER A 288 -2.48 8.04 -3.22
N LEU A 289 -2.95 7.59 -4.38
CA LEU A 289 -2.10 7.40 -5.55
C LEU A 289 -2.13 8.61 -6.49
N VAL A 290 -0.95 9.12 -6.88
CA VAL A 290 -0.84 10.01 -8.05
C VAL A 290 -1.40 9.27 -9.26
N ARG A 291 -2.37 9.88 -9.93
CA ARG A 291 -2.94 9.32 -11.15
C ARG A 291 -1.87 9.27 -12.25
N SER A 292 -1.99 8.31 -13.15
CA SER A 292 -1.04 8.08 -14.25
C SER A 292 -0.86 9.28 -15.20
N GLY A 293 -1.66 10.35 -15.07
CA GLY A 293 -1.61 11.54 -15.91
C GLY A 293 -0.23 12.20 -16.02
N VAL A 294 0.58 12.19 -14.95
CA VAL A 294 1.97 12.69 -15.03
C VAL A 294 2.87 11.82 -15.91
N LEU A 295 2.70 10.50 -15.84
CA LEU A 295 3.44 9.55 -16.67
C LEU A 295 3.00 9.61 -18.13
N GLU A 296 1.71 9.85 -18.38
CA GLU A 296 1.16 10.07 -19.73
C GLU A 296 1.62 11.40 -20.34
N HIS A 297 1.71 12.45 -19.53
CA HIS A 297 2.25 13.75 -19.96
C HIS A 297 3.73 13.67 -20.36
N CYS A 298 4.47 12.75 -19.73
CA CYS A 298 5.89 12.52 -19.95
C CYS A 298 6.20 11.16 -20.59
N LYS A 299 5.35 10.70 -21.52
CA LYS A 299 5.62 9.51 -22.35
C LYS A 299 6.51 9.85 -23.54
N ASP A 300 7.19 8.84 -24.07
CA ASP A 300 8.26 9.01 -25.08
C ASP A 300 7.84 9.77 -26.34
N SER A 301 6.58 9.62 -26.79
CA SER A 301 6.07 10.35 -27.96
C SER A 301 6.03 11.86 -27.72
N GLU A 302 5.72 12.29 -26.50
CA GLU A 302 5.58 13.69 -26.11
C GLU A 302 6.94 14.36 -25.87
N LEU A 303 7.94 13.59 -25.46
CA LEU A 303 9.29 14.09 -25.16
C LEU A 303 10.09 14.55 -26.39
N ARG A 304 9.54 14.35 -27.61
CA ARG A 304 10.11 14.91 -28.85
C ARG A 304 9.87 16.42 -28.97
N GLN A 305 8.88 16.95 -28.26
CA GLN A 305 8.60 18.39 -28.23
C GLN A 305 9.53 19.05 -27.20
N GLY A 306 10.38 19.99 -27.64
CA GLY A 306 11.42 20.59 -26.79
C GLY A 306 10.87 21.20 -25.49
N ALA A 307 9.80 21.99 -25.58
CA ALA A 307 9.15 22.59 -24.41
C ALA A 307 8.58 21.53 -23.45
N ARG A 308 7.97 20.46 -23.97
CA ARG A 308 7.44 19.38 -23.14
C ARG A 308 8.55 18.63 -22.44
N ARG A 309 9.63 18.29 -23.16
CA ARG A 309 10.81 17.64 -22.60
C ARG A 309 11.38 18.42 -21.42
N GLN A 310 11.52 19.74 -21.56
CA GLN A 310 12.01 20.61 -20.48
C GLN A 310 11.08 20.58 -19.27
N GLN A 311 9.76 20.68 -19.46
CA GLN A 311 8.81 20.62 -18.35
C GLN A 311 8.85 19.26 -17.63
N CYS A 312 8.98 18.16 -18.38
CA CYS A 312 9.11 16.82 -17.82
C CYS A 312 10.43 16.62 -17.06
N GLU A 313 11.53 17.25 -17.50
CA GLU A 313 12.80 17.26 -16.75
C GLU A 313 12.66 17.97 -15.40
N LEU A 314 11.96 19.11 -15.38
CA LEU A 314 11.65 19.82 -14.15
C LEU A 314 10.74 19.00 -13.23
N LEU A 315 9.68 18.39 -13.76
CA LEU A 315 8.77 17.53 -12.99
C LEU A 315 9.50 16.32 -12.41
N ALA A 316 10.32 15.63 -13.21
CA ALA A 316 11.07 14.46 -12.77
C ALA A 316 11.99 14.80 -11.60
N THR A 317 12.73 15.91 -11.71
CA THR A 317 13.61 16.39 -10.64
C THR A 317 12.80 16.80 -9.41
N PHE A 318 11.74 17.58 -9.59
CA PHE A 318 10.88 18.03 -8.49
C PHE A 318 10.24 16.87 -7.74
N MET A 319 9.68 15.87 -8.42
CA MET A 319 9.09 14.69 -7.79
C MET A 319 10.11 13.86 -7.01
N THR A 320 11.31 13.68 -7.57
CA THR A 320 12.40 12.96 -6.90
C THR A 320 12.86 13.66 -5.62
N ASP A 321 12.98 14.99 -5.67
CA ASP A 321 13.61 15.76 -4.60
C ASP A 321 12.61 16.25 -3.53
N LYS A 322 11.38 16.60 -3.94
CA LYS A 322 10.40 17.30 -3.10
C LYS A 322 9.21 16.45 -2.67
N SER A 323 9.09 15.21 -3.14
CA SER A 323 8.04 14.32 -2.66
C SER A 323 8.32 13.79 -1.26
N GLU A 324 7.28 13.75 -0.43
CA GLU A 324 7.27 13.11 0.87
C GLU A 324 7.05 11.59 0.80
N SER A 325 6.61 11.06 -0.34
CA SER A 325 6.37 9.63 -0.56
C SER A 325 7.47 8.97 -1.40
N LEU A 326 7.78 7.70 -1.10
CA LEU A 326 8.72 6.90 -1.87
C LEU A 326 8.20 6.59 -3.27
N MET A 327 6.90 6.32 -3.41
CA MET A 327 6.31 5.92 -4.67
C MET A 327 6.32 7.08 -5.69
N GLU A 328 5.95 8.29 -5.26
CA GLU A 328 5.97 9.49 -6.09
C GLU A 328 7.39 9.88 -6.50
N ALA A 329 8.37 9.72 -5.59
CA ALA A 329 9.78 9.88 -5.93
C ALA A 329 10.22 8.86 -7.01
N GLU A 330 9.71 7.62 -6.96
CA GLU A 330 9.98 6.61 -7.98
C GLU A 330 9.32 6.94 -9.34
N PHE A 331 8.16 7.60 -9.35
CA PHE A 331 7.60 8.13 -10.61
C PHE A 331 8.51 9.20 -11.22
N GLY A 332 9.07 10.11 -10.40
CA GLY A 332 10.08 11.07 -10.85
C GLY A 332 11.31 10.38 -11.47
N ASN A 333 11.82 9.35 -10.80
CA ASN A 333 12.93 8.53 -11.29
C ASN A 333 12.61 7.83 -12.63
N ALA A 334 11.40 7.28 -12.77
CA ALA A 334 10.94 6.65 -14.01
C ALA A 334 10.86 7.64 -15.18
N ILE A 335 10.37 8.85 -14.95
CA ILE A 335 10.37 9.92 -15.96
C ILE A 335 11.81 10.32 -16.32
N GLY A 336 12.67 10.50 -15.32
CA GLY A 336 14.09 10.80 -15.52
C GLY A 336 14.83 9.77 -16.37
N ARG A 337 14.50 8.48 -16.20
CA ARG A 337 15.02 7.40 -17.05
C ARG A 337 14.62 7.57 -18.52
N ARG A 338 13.36 7.92 -18.81
CA ARG A 338 12.88 8.19 -20.18
C ARG A 338 13.54 9.41 -20.81
N LEU A 339 13.86 10.41 -19.98
CA LEU A 339 14.58 11.62 -20.40
C LEU A 339 16.06 11.37 -20.70
N GLY A 340 16.60 10.23 -20.26
CA GLY A 340 17.99 9.85 -20.47
C GLY A 340 18.94 10.35 -19.38
N TRP A 341 18.47 10.44 -18.13
CA TRP A 341 19.37 10.69 -17.00
C TRP A 341 20.52 9.68 -16.96
N SER A 342 21.71 10.15 -16.58
CA SER A 342 22.91 9.31 -16.47
C SER A 342 22.67 8.10 -15.56
N ALA A 343 23.28 6.97 -15.89
CA ALA A 343 23.24 5.76 -15.07
C ALA A 343 23.65 6.02 -13.62
N ASP A 344 24.68 6.84 -13.38
CA ASP A 344 25.14 7.20 -12.03
C ASP A 344 24.08 7.94 -11.22
N ARG A 345 23.35 8.87 -11.82
CA ARG A 345 22.23 9.57 -11.16
C ARG A 345 21.15 8.58 -10.76
N LEU A 346 20.73 7.72 -11.69
CA LEU A 346 19.70 6.71 -11.45
C LEU A 346 20.11 5.71 -10.35
N ALA A 347 21.37 5.26 -10.37
CA ALA A 347 21.92 4.34 -9.38
C ALA A 347 21.96 4.97 -7.97
N ARG A 348 22.32 6.25 -7.86
CA ARG A 348 22.28 6.96 -6.56
C ARG A 348 20.87 7.08 -6.00
N LEU A 349 19.90 7.41 -6.85
CA LEU A 349 18.49 7.52 -6.44
C LEU A 349 17.93 6.17 -6.01
N ASP A 350 18.22 5.10 -6.76
CA ASP A 350 17.78 3.76 -6.41
C ASP A 350 18.41 3.28 -5.09
N LYS A 351 19.71 3.54 -4.87
CA LYS A 351 20.37 3.24 -3.59
C LYS A 351 19.72 3.98 -2.41
N GLN A 352 19.38 5.26 -2.58
CA GLN A 352 18.68 6.02 -1.55
C GLN A 352 17.28 5.44 -1.26
N ARG A 353 16.54 5.08 -2.30
CA ARG A 353 15.21 4.46 -2.18
C ARG A 353 15.30 3.11 -1.47
N GLN A 354 16.23 2.24 -1.85
CA GLN A 354 16.44 0.94 -1.21
C GLN A 354 16.77 1.09 0.28
N ALA A 355 17.69 2.00 0.63
CA ALA A 355 18.06 2.26 2.02
C ALA A 355 16.89 2.78 2.87
N LEU A 356 15.96 3.54 2.29
CA LEU A 356 14.73 3.96 2.98
C LEU A 356 13.71 2.82 3.06
N SER A 357 13.53 2.07 1.98
CA SER A 357 12.63 0.91 1.89
C SER A 357 12.99 -0.20 2.90
N GLU A 358 14.27 -0.36 3.23
CA GLU A 358 14.72 -1.28 4.28
C GLU A 358 14.27 -0.88 5.69
N MET A 359 13.95 0.40 5.91
CA MET A 359 13.47 0.91 7.20
C MET A 359 11.96 0.73 7.39
N THR A 360 11.23 0.38 6.33
CA THR A 360 9.80 0.08 6.39
C THR A 360 9.59 -1.17 7.24
N PRO A 361 8.68 -1.15 8.24
CA PRO A 361 8.39 -2.34 9.04
C PRO A 361 7.91 -3.50 8.16
N LYS A 362 8.73 -4.56 8.05
CA LYS A 362 8.42 -5.73 7.20
C LYS A 362 7.38 -6.67 7.82
N ASP A 363 7.20 -6.57 9.14
CA ASP A 363 6.33 -7.47 9.91
C ASP A 363 5.01 -6.81 10.32
N ALA A 364 4.62 -5.73 9.64
CA ALA A 364 3.48 -4.90 10.04
C ALA A 364 2.15 -5.68 10.07
N ASP A 365 1.97 -6.63 9.15
CA ASP A 365 0.69 -7.31 8.96
C ASP A 365 0.60 -8.68 9.68
N PHE A 366 1.71 -9.25 10.19
CA PHE A 366 1.74 -10.66 10.62
C PHE A 366 2.65 -10.99 11.82
N ALA A 367 2.85 -10.07 12.76
CA ALA A 367 3.67 -10.30 13.95
C ALA A 367 2.97 -9.96 15.27
N GLY A 368 1.68 -10.26 15.35
CA GLY A 368 0.89 -10.11 16.57
C GLY A 368 0.85 -8.67 17.07
N CYS A 369 0.64 -8.49 18.37
CA CYS A 369 0.49 -7.15 18.94
C CYS A 369 1.76 -6.29 18.90
N ASP A 370 2.95 -6.89 18.98
CA ASP A 370 4.20 -6.14 18.87
C ASP A 370 4.46 -5.65 17.43
N GLY A 371 4.16 -6.49 16.43
CA GLY A 371 4.21 -6.12 15.02
C GLY A 371 3.26 -4.98 14.71
N LEU A 372 2.01 -5.09 15.16
CA LEU A 372 1.00 -4.05 15.02
C LEU A 372 1.44 -2.74 15.67
N ALA A 373 1.95 -2.77 16.90
CA ALA A 373 2.42 -1.56 17.58
C ALA A 373 3.57 -0.87 16.83
N ARG A 374 4.50 -1.63 16.24
CA ARG A 374 5.58 -1.06 15.39
C ARG A 374 5.04 -0.44 14.12
N ALA A 375 4.04 -1.06 13.50
CA ALA A 375 3.40 -0.57 12.29
C ALA A 375 2.62 0.72 12.56
N GLU A 376 1.85 0.75 13.63
CA GLU A 376 1.12 1.93 14.08
C GLU A 376 2.05 3.10 14.42
N ALA A 377 3.15 2.84 15.14
CA ALA A 377 4.15 3.86 15.41
C ALA A 377 4.77 4.41 14.12
N TYR A 378 5.02 3.55 13.13
CA TYR A 378 5.48 3.97 11.81
C TYR A 378 4.45 4.86 11.11
N PHE A 379 3.18 4.47 11.02
CA PHE A 379 2.16 5.27 10.36
C PHE A 379 1.80 6.56 11.12
N ALA A 380 1.97 6.60 12.43
CA ALA A 380 1.92 7.84 13.21
C ALA A 380 3.05 8.81 12.83
N ASP A 381 4.24 8.30 12.52
CA ASP A 381 5.33 9.12 11.97
C ASP A 381 5.06 9.53 10.51
N VAL A 382 4.50 8.63 9.68
CA VAL A 382 4.16 8.92 8.28
C VAL A 382 3.16 10.08 8.20
N SER A 383 2.09 10.05 9.00
CA SER A 383 1.09 11.11 9.01
C SER A 383 1.64 12.48 9.42
N LYS A 384 2.72 12.49 10.22
CA LYS A 384 3.32 13.72 10.74
C LYS A 384 4.47 14.26 9.89
N TYR A 385 5.26 13.38 9.29
CA TYR A 385 6.52 13.75 8.62
C TYR A 385 6.56 13.37 7.13
N GLY A 386 5.49 12.75 6.63
CA GLY A 386 5.51 12.06 5.36
C GLY A 386 6.35 10.77 5.42
N GLU A 387 6.16 9.88 4.45
CA GLU A 387 6.81 8.56 4.44
C GLU A 387 8.34 8.64 4.45
N ARG A 388 8.92 9.43 3.55
CA ARG A 388 10.38 9.63 3.48
C ARG A 388 10.92 10.30 4.74
N GLY A 389 10.15 11.18 5.37
CA GLY A 389 10.51 11.81 6.64
C GLY A 389 10.54 10.79 7.78
N ALA A 390 9.50 9.98 7.91
CA ALA A 390 9.40 8.89 8.88
C ALA A 390 10.57 7.89 8.73
N LEU A 391 10.87 7.46 7.50
CA LEU A 391 11.94 6.50 7.22
C LEU A 391 13.33 7.08 7.52
N ARG A 392 13.58 8.37 7.24
CA ARG A 392 14.84 9.04 7.61
C ARG A 392 15.03 9.09 9.12
N ARG A 393 13.96 9.34 9.89
CA ARG A 393 14.04 9.34 11.35
C ARG A 393 14.37 7.95 11.90
N ARG A 394 13.76 6.90 11.35
CA ARG A 394 14.09 5.50 11.70
C ARG A 394 15.54 5.16 11.37
N GLN A 395 16.02 5.58 10.19
CA GLN A 395 17.41 5.41 9.80
C GLN A 395 18.38 6.13 10.76
N GLN A 396 18.01 7.31 11.26
CA GLN A 396 18.82 8.04 12.25
C GLN A 396 18.82 7.36 13.62
N ALA A 397 17.69 6.80 14.05
CA ALA A 397 17.59 6.07 15.33
C ALA A 397 18.32 4.71 15.33
N ALA A 398 18.59 4.14 14.15
CA ALA A 398 19.32 2.87 14.00
C ALA A 398 20.85 3.04 13.92
N ARG A 399 21.35 4.28 13.90
CA ARG A 399 22.78 4.61 13.98
C ARG A 399 23.16 4.93 15.41
#